data_AF-A0A1V5ZMR6-F1
#
_entry.id   AF-A0A1V5ZMR6-F1
#
_cell.length_a   1.000
_cell.length_b   1.000
_cell.length_c   1.000
_cell.angle_alpha   90.00
_cell.angle_beta   90.00
_cell.angle_gamma   90.00
#
_symmetry.space_group_name_H-M   'P 1'
#
loop_
_entity.id
_entity.type
_entity.pdbx_description
1 polymer ?
#
loop_
_entity_poly.entity_id
_entity_poly.type
_entity_poly.pdbx_seq_one_letter_code
_entity_poly.pdbx_strand_id
1 'polypeptide(L)'
;MIKVKKIENKIYEIYNNKKLIITLNLLTSSITNKFNIITNYIESLSENLGDEFDNWLVNFLTEYENNYEQRFSILMRNTTKIMEFVDSFFAQKNFDYSQFINEEKAKKTTIFFTLSDVKYIIRCSNYLKIYSLISNSELKLNNINLHKQIYNVFITDLIDNNVVYKILNVIKTKTFRCKLTDKFMWDYIKMIKCKDSDDRMIEIFNFIMNNILILCEEDKNPITYFVTVVDSCLNWFLRTVYKDTIIYNDMMSTEDIQTINTNNLKAYCYNDTLARVKSIALEKIYKELQKDKPILLNEENVFEKEPILEFQTKIEKIQYISPAVEFLAFPILSQILGVPYQYFNTINPPNAAVLSLYTHRLLKNVFMDKFSKLFSLLLLYPIKPPPIATTYKIKQVKEYLDRQNTTKNFFGFKTKLALHKSLCIFIGKVSRSSFVNIITGEEEKTCPVIDLEKDATDFYSYYFSNTLTKEIEEIKRLMFFDF
;
A
#
# COMPACT_ATOMS: atom_id res chain seq x y z
N MET A 1 -39.21 25.52 -19.74
CA MET A 1 -38.11 25.44 -18.77
C MET A 1 -37.87 24.00 -18.38
N ILE A 2 -36.65 23.54 -18.64
CA ILE A 2 -36.16 22.21 -18.30
C ILE A 2 -35.90 22.11 -16.80
N LYS A 3 -36.31 20.99 -16.20
CA LYS A 3 -35.96 20.60 -14.83
C LYS A 3 -35.52 19.15 -14.80
N VAL A 4 -34.46 18.84 -14.05
CA VAL A 4 -33.94 17.49 -13.90
C VAL A 4 -34.08 17.05 -12.45
N LYS A 5 -34.96 16.10 -12.18
CA LYS A 5 -35.28 15.65 -10.83
C LYS A 5 -34.68 14.28 -10.55
N LYS A 6 -34.05 14.13 -9.38
CA LYS A 6 -33.66 12.83 -8.86
C LYS A 6 -34.88 12.15 -8.24
N ILE A 7 -35.22 10.96 -8.71
CA ILE A 7 -36.33 10.16 -8.17
C ILE A 7 -35.79 9.12 -7.20
N GLU A 8 -34.77 8.38 -7.62
CA GLU A 8 -34.11 7.37 -6.81
C GLU A 8 -32.59 7.42 -6.99
N ASN A 9 -31.88 6.49 -6.35
CA ASN A 9 -30.44 6.39 -6.57
C ASN A 9 -30.17 5.98 -8.02
N LYS A 10 -29.44 6.82 -8.77
CA LYS A 10 -29.14 6.68 -10.21
C LYS A 10 -30.32 6.88 -11.18
N ILE A 11 -31.54 7.16 -10.71
CA ILE A 11 -32.69 7.42 -11.59
C ILE A 11 -33.04 8.90 -11.57
N TYR A 12 -32.95 9.53 -12.73
CA TYR A 12 -33.26 10.95 -12.93
C TYR A 12 -34.31 11.11 -14.01
N GLU A 13 -35.18 12.09 -13.87
CA GLU A 13 -36.22 12.40 -14.84
C GLU A 13 -36.06 13.84 -15.34
N ILE A 14 -36.12 14.00 -16.66
CA ILE A 14 -36.06 15.30 -17.32
C ILE A 14 -37.48 15.75 -17.66
N TYR A 15 -37.85 16.92 -17.19
CA TYR A 15 -39.15 17.55 -17.41
C TYR A 15 -38.99 18.83 -18.23
N ASN A 16 -39.92 19.11 -19.14
CA ASN A 16 -40.12 20.46 -19.69
C ASN A 16 -41.52 20.95 -19.29
N ASN A 17 -41.62 22.08 -18.57
CA ASN A 17 -42.90 22.67 -18.17
C ASN A 17 -43.86 21.65 -17.49
N LYS A 18 -43.32 20.82 -16.58
CA LYS A 18 -44.01 19.71 -15.86
C LYS A 18 -44.37 18.48 -16.70
N LYS A 19 -44.11 18.46 -18.01
CA LYS A 19 -44.25 17.27 -18.84
C LYS A 19 -42.97 16.44 -18.76
N LEU A 20 -43.08 15.15 -18.42
CA LEU A 20 -41.95 14.21 -18.46
C LEU A 20 -41.50 14.02 -19.91
N ILE A 21 -40.19 14.13 -20.14
CA ILE A 21 -39.57 13.95 -21.45
C ILE A 21 -38.91 12.59 -21.53
N ILE A 22 -38.03 12.28 -20.59
CA ILE A 22 -37.27 11.02 -20.56
C ILE A 22 -36.86 10.68 -19.13
N THR A 23 -36.75 9.38 -18.85
CA THR A 23 -36.18 8.84 -17.62
C THR A 23 -34.76 8.32 -17.90
N LEU A 24 -33.79 8.82 -17.16
CA LEU A 24 -32.38 8.46 -17.27
C LEU A 24 -31.99 7.51 -16.14
N ASN A 25 -31.68 6.27 -16.51
CA ASN A 25 -31.02 5.30 -15.65
C ASN A 25 -29.50 5.44 -15.79
N LEU A 26 -28.84 5.98 -14.78
CA LEU A 26 -27.42 6.27 -14.82
C LEU A 26 -26.56 5.03 -14.52
N LEU A 27 -25.45 4.92 -15.25
CA LEU A 27 -24.44 3.89 -15.02
C LEU A 27 -23.66 4.16 -13.73
N THR A 28 -22.99 3.15 -13.17
CA THR A 28 -22.16 3.36 -11.98
C THR A 28 -20.84 4.04 -12.37
N SER A 29 -20.66 5.30 -12.02
CA SER A 29 -19.45 6.08 -12.31
C SER A 29 -19.24 7.22 -11.31
N SER A 30 -18.06 7.86 -11.34
CA SER A 30 -17.81 9.07 -10.54
C SER A 30 -18.72 10.24 -10.94
N ILE A 31 -19.16 10.26 -12.20
CA ILE A 31 -20.08 11.25 -12.74
C ILE A 31 -21.45 11.09 -12.06
N THR A 32 -21.93 9.85 -11.92
CA THR A 32 -23.22 9.55 -11.28
C THR A 32 -23.28 9.99 -9.82
N ASN A 33 -22.16 9.92 -9.10
CA ASN A 33 -22.07 10.37 -7.70
C ASN A 33 -22.19 11.89 -7.56
N LYS A 34 -21.77 12.65 -8.59
CA LYS A 34 -21.82 14.12 -8.64
C LYS A 34 -22.70 14.61 -9.79
N PHE A 35 -23.75 13.87 -10.11
CA PHE A 35 -24.60 14.18 -11.27
C PHE A 35 -25.35 15.50 -11.11
N ASN A 36 -25.49 15.98 -9.88
CA ASN A 36 -26.03 17.30 -9.57
C ASN A 36 -25.28 18.45 -10.27
N ILE A 37 -23.96 18.32 -10.50
CA ILE A 37 -23.18 19.31 -11.26
C ILE A 37 -23.70 19.41 -12.70
N ILE A 38 -24.06 18.29 -13.30
CA ILE A 38 -24.61 18.24 -14.67
C ILE A 38 -26.04 18.78 -14.67
N THR A 39 -26.89 18.35 -13.74
CA THR A 39 -28.29 18.81 -13.70
C THR A 39 -28.39 20.31 -13.52
N ASN A 40 -27.62 20.88 -12.59
CA ASN A 40 -27.60 22.31 -12.33
C ASN A 40 -27.15 23.11 -13.56
N TYR A 41 -26.19 22.57 -14.31
CA TYR A 41 -25.73 23.20 -15.55
C TYR A 41 -26.80 23.18 -16.65
N ILE A 42 -27.49 22.05 -16.84
CA ILE A 42 -28.58 21.93 -17.82
C ILE A 42 -29.75 22.87 -17.48
N GLU A 43 -30.12 22.96 -16.20
CA GLU A 43 -31.14 23.91 -15.74
C GLU A 43 -30.69 25.36 -15.96
N SER A 44 -29.41 25.67 -15.70
CA SER A 44 -28.84 27.00 -15.97
C SER A 44 -28.87 27.36 -17.46
N LEU A 45 -28.60 26.41 -18.36
CA LEU A 45 -28.73 26.66 -19.80
C LEU A 45 -30.17 26.98 -20.19
N SER A 46 -31.14 26.22 -19.67
CA SER A 46 -32.57 26.49 -19.88
C SER A 46 -32.99 27.87 -19.38
N GLU A 47 -32.52 28.28 -18.20
CA GLU A 47 -32.84 29.59 -17.63
C GLU A 47 -32.28 30.77 -18.43
N ASN A 48 -31.10 30.62 -19.04
CA ASN A 48 -30.42 31.74 -19.72
C ASN A 48 -30.68 31.77 -21.24
N LEU A 49 -30.79 30.61 -21.88
CA LEU A 49 -31.01 30.49 -23.33
C LEU A 49 -32.50 30.31 -23.69
N GLY A 50 -33.34 29.96 -22.71
CA GLY A 50 -34.79 29.93 -22.85
C GLY A 50 -35.30 28.88 -23.83
N ASP A 51 -36.36 29.24 -24.56
CA ASP A 51 -37.15 28.30 -25.37
C ASP A 51 -36.35 27.64 -26.50
N GLU A 52 -35.31 28.30 -27.04
CA GLU A 52 -34.50 27.75 -28.13
C GLU A 52 -33.75 26.49 -27.69
N PHE A 53 -33.07 26.57 -26.54
CA PHE A 53 -32.37 25.44 -25.94
C PHE A 53 -33.35 24.35 -25.50
N ASP A 54 -34.45 24.73 -24.84
CA ASP A 54 -35.45 23.79 -24.34
C ASP A 54 -36.08 22.96 -25.47
N ASN A 55 -36.50 23.62 -26.56
CA ASN A 55 -37.10 22.96 -27.70
C ASN A 55 -36.10 22.05 -28.41
N TRP A 56 -34.85 22.50 -28.57
CA TRP A 56 -33.80 21.66 -29.13
C TRP A 56 -33.53 20.43 -28.27
N LEU A 57 -33.37 20.59 -26.96
CA LEU A 57 -33.03 19.49 -26.05
C LEU A 57 -34.15 18.44 -26.03
N VAL A 58 -35.42 18.86 -25.98
CA VAL A 58 -36.57 17.95 -26.07
C VAL A 58 -36.55 17.18 -27.38
N ASN A 59 -36.44 17.87 -28.52
CA ASN A 59 -36.42 17.22 -29.83
C ASN A 59 -35.25 16.25 -29.96
N PHE A 60 -34.06 16.65 -29.50
CA PHE A 60 -32.86 15.83 -29.52
C PHE A 60 -33.02 14.54 -28.70
N LEU A 61 -33.48 14.64 -27.44
CA LEU A 61 -33.65 13.49 -26.56
C LEU A 61 -34.74 12.54 -27.05
N THR A 62 -35.90 13.09 -27.47
CA THR A 62 -37.01 12.29 -28.00
C THR A 62 -36.62 11.59 -29.30
N GLU A 63 -35.90 12.24 -30.21
CA GLU A 63 -35.45 11.60 -31.44
C GLU A 63 -34.40 10.52 -31.17
N TYR A 64 -33.49 10.76 -30.21
CA TYR A 64 -32.45 9.80 -29.82
C TYR A 64 -33.02 8.55 -29.15
N GLU A 65 -34.05 8.70 -28.32
CA GLU A 65 -34.73 7.59 -27.65
C GLU A 65 -35.47 6.70 -28.66
N ASN A 66 -36.19 7.31 -29.59
CA ASN A 66 -37.05 6.59 -30.55
C ASN A 66 -36.29 5.93 -31.70
N ASN A 67 -35.10 6.40 -32.08
CA ASN A 67 -34.37 5.93 -33.26
C ASN A 67 -33.08 5.19 -32.90
N TYR A 68 -33.20 3.96 -32.40
CA TYR A 68 -32.06 3.17 -31.90
C TYR A 68 -30.93 2.98 -32.92
N GLU A 69 -31.26 2.65 -34.17
CA GLU A 69 -30.28 2.37 -35.23
C GLU A 69 -29.50 3.62 -35.68
N GLN A 70 -30.08 4.81 -35.50
CA GLN A 70 -29.52 6.09 -35.96
C GLN A 70 -28.89 6.92 -34.82
N ARG A 71 -28.75 6.35 -33.62
CA ARG A 71 -28.23 7.06 -32.44
C ARG A 71 -26.89 7.76 -32.68
N PHE A 72 -25.98 7.12 -33.40
CA PHE A 72 -24.68 7.73 -33.71
C PHE A 72 -24.81 8.94 -34.64
N SER A 73 -25.56 8.85 -35.74
CA SER A 73 -25.74 9.97 -36.67
C SER A 73 -26.50 11.12 -36.02
N ILE A 74 -27.49 10.82 -35.18
CA ILE A 74 -28.24 11.82 -34.39
C ILE A 74 -27.31 12.56 -33.43
N LEU A 75 -26.43 11.86 -32.71
CA LEU A 75 -25.43 12.50 -31.85
C LEU A 75 -24.47 13.36 -32.66
N MET A 76 -23.93 12.79 -33.74
CA MET A 76 -22.86 13.43 -34.49
C MET A 76 -23.31 14.75 -35.12
N ARG A 77 -24.51 14.79 -35.73
CA ARG A 77 -25.06 16.03 -36.29
C ARG A 77 -25.44 17.08 -35.23
N ASN A 78 -25.63 16.68 -33.98
CA ASN A 78 -25.98 17.58 -32.87
C ASN A 78 -24.76 18.07 -32.08
N THR A 79 -23.56 17.56 -32.35
CA THR A 79 -22.33 18.02 -31.68
C THR A 79 -22.08 19.52 -31.88
N THR A 80 -22.27 20.03 -33.10
CA THR A 80 -22.14 21.47 -33.40
C THR A 80 -23.13 22.30 -32.60
N LYS A 81 -24.40 21.88 -32.53
CA LYS A 81 -25.42 22.59 -31.74
C LYS A 81 -25.11 22.59 -30.25
N ILE A 82 -24.61 21.48 -29.71
CA ILE A 82 -24.14 21.40 -28.31
C ILE A 82 -23.07 22.47 -28.06
N MET A 83 -22.10 22.59 -28.98
CA MET A 83 -21.03 23.58 -28.85
C MET A 83 -21.57 25.01 -28.94
N GLU A 84 -22.45 25.29 -29.90
CA GLU A 84 -23.08 26.60 -30.09
C GLU A 84 -23.85 27.08 -28.85
N PHE A 85 -24.67 26.22 -28.23
CA PHE A 85 -25.42 26.61 -27.02
C PHE A 85 -24.51 26.90 -25.84
N VAL A 86 -23.49 26.05 -25.63
CA VAL A 86 -22.53 26.26 -24.55
C VAL A 86 -21.74 27.55 -24.78
N ASP A 87 -21.28 27.80 -26.01
CA ASP A 87 -20.53 29.01 -26.36
C ASP A 87 -21.35 30.28 -26.19
N SER A 88 -22.62 30.23 -26.60
CA SER A 88 -23.58 31.33 -26.42
C SER A 88 -23.82 31.63 -24.93
N PHE A 89 -23.92 30.59 -24.09
CA PHE A 89 -24.04 30.74 -22.65
C PHE A 89 -22.81 31.44 -22.03
N PHE A 90 -21.60 31.03 -22.43
CA PHE A 90 -20.37 31.66 -21.96
C PHE A 90 -20.24 33.12 -22.42
N ALA A 91 -20.68 33.43 -23.64
CA ALA A 91 -20.70 34.80 -24.16
C ALA A 91 -21.65 35.72 -23.38
N GLN A 92 -22.78 35.21 -22.87
CA GLN A 92 -23.73 35.99 -22.07
C GLN A 92 -23.26 36.20 -20.62
N LYS A 93 -22.63 35.20 -19.99
CA LYS A 93 -22.27 35.25 -18.57
C LYS A 93 -20.98 36.02 -18.24
N ASN A 94 -20.11 36.28 -19.22
CA ASN A 94 -18.87 37.06 -19.05
C ASN A 94 -18.02 36.65 -17.82
N PHE A 95 -17.70 35.36 -17.69
CA PHE A 95 -16.82 34.87 -16.62
C PHE A 95 -15.40 35.43 -16.73
N ASP A 96 -14.88 35.96 -15.63
CA ASP A 96 -13.47 36.37 -15.54
C ASP A 96 -12.59 35.19 -15.13
N TYR A 97 -11.77 34.71 -16.08
CA TYR A 97 -10.81 33.64 -15.88
C TYR A 97 -9.39 34.13 -15.56
N SER A 98 -9.15 35.45 -15.61
CA SER A 98 -7.83 36.02 -15.32
C SER A 98 -7.40 35.75 -13.89
N GLN A 99 -8.35 35.72 -12.95
CA GLN A 99 -8.14 35.36 -11.54
C GLN A 99 -7.52 33.97 -11.32
N PHE A 100 -7.63 33.05 -12.29
CA PHE A 100 -7.08 31.70 -12.16
C PHE A 100 -5.61 31.61 -12.58
N ILE A 101 -5.06 32.69 -13.11
CA ILE A 101 -3.74 32.72 -13.73
C ILE A 101 -2.90 33.80 -13.06
N ASN A 102 -1.67 33.42 -12.75
CA ASN A 102 -0.66 34.36 -12.28
C ASN A 102 0.55 34.25 -13.20
N GLU A 103 0.64 35.18 -14.15
CA GLU A 103 1.71 35.22 -15.17
C GLU A 103 3.09 35.43 -14.53
N GLU A 104 3.18 36.10 -13.39
CA GLU A 104 4.44 36.32 -12.67
C GLU A 104 5.06 35.00 -12.15
N LYS A 105 4.25 33.94 -12.00
CA LYS A 105 4.72 32.61 -11.60
C LYS A 105 5.24 31.78 -12.78
N ALA A 106 5.13 32.26 -14.02
CA ALA A 106 5.61 31.55 -15.20
C ALA A 106 7.14 31.56 -15.26
N LYS A 107 7.77 30.40 -15.07
CA LYS A 107 9.21 30.17 -15.28
C LYS A 107 9.41 29.23 -16.46
N LYS A 108 10.61 29.23 -17.06
CA LYS A 108 10.98 28.31 -18.16
C LYS A 108 10.74 26.82 -17.84
N THR A 109 10.72 26.45 -16.56
CA THR A 109 10.57 25.07 -16.08
C THR A 109 9.19 24.76 -15.48
N THR A 110 8.24 25.72 -15.47
CA THR A 110 6.91 25.50 -14.91
C THR A 110 5.91 25.13 -15.98
N ILE A 111 4.99 24.22 -15.66
CA ILE A 111 3.84 23.92 -16.53
C ILE A 111 2.85 25.08 -16.36
N PHE A 112 2.81 25.96 -17.35
CA PHE A 112 1.98 27.15 -17.33
C PHE A 112 0.74 26.97 -18.22
N PHE A 113 -0.43 27.20 -17.64
CA PHE A 113 -1.71 27.26 -18.34
C PHE A 113 -2.06 28.72 -18.61
N THR A 114 -2.29 29.03 -19.88
CA THR A 114 -2.73 30.36 -20.31
C THR A 114 -4.23 30.52 -20.11
N LEU A 115 -4.72 31.76 -20.29
CA LEU A 115 -6.14 32.08 -20.18
C LEU A 115 -6.98 31.33 -21.22
N SER A 116 -6.44 31.17 -22.42
CA SER A 116 -7.04 30.35 -23.47
C SER A 116 -7.14 28.88 -23.03
N ASP A 117 -6.09 28.31 -22.43
CA ASP A 117 -6.09 26.91 -21.98
C ASP A 117 -7.21 26.64 -20.98
N VAL A 118 -7.37 27.52 -19.98
CA VAL A 118 -8.41 27.39 -18.96
C VAL A 118 -9.80 27.50 -19.60
N LYS A 119 -9.99 28.44 -20.53
CA LYS A 119 -11.24 28.58 -21.31
C LYS A 119 -11.55 27.32 -22.10
N TYR A 120 -10.57 26.74 -22.80
CA TYR A 120 -10.76 25.50 -23.54
C TYR A 120 -11.19 24.35 -22.62
N ILE A 121 -10.54 24.19 -21.45
CA ILE A 121 -10.90 23.13 -20.49
C ILE A 121 -12.35 23.28 -20.02
N ILE A 122 -12.75 24.50 -19.65
CA ILE A 122 -14.10 24.76 -19.15
C ILE A 122 -15.14 24.56 -20.25
N ARG A 123 -14.92 25.08 -21.47
CA ARG A 123 -15.85 24.86 -22.60
C ARG A 123 -16.01 23.37 -22.90
N CYS A 124 -14.90 22.63 -23.04
CA CYS A 124 -14.92 21.19 -23.27
C CYS A 124 -15.63 20.42 -22.16
N SER A 125 -15.39 20.78 -20.89
CA SER A 125 -16.12 20.20 -19.75
C SER A 125 -17.63 20.31 -19.94
N ASN A 126 -18.11 21.49 -20.34
CA ASN A 126 -19.52 21.79 -20.49
C ASN A 126 -20.17 21.13 -21.71
N TYR A 127 -19.44 21.02 -22.83
CA TYR A 127 -19.89 20.18 -23.95
C TYR A 127 -20.12 18.74 -23.48
N LEU A 128 -19.17 18.20 -22.72
CA LEU A 128 -19.23 16.84 -22.19
C LEU A 128 -20.33 16.67 -21.13
N LYS A 129 -20.71 17.71 -20.36
CA LYS A 129 -21.85 17.64 -19.43
C LYS A 129 -23.16 17.36 -20.17
N ILE A 130 -23.43 18.07 -21.27
CA ILE A 130 -24.63 17.81 -22.08
C ILE A 130 -24.57 16.39 -22.66
N TYR A 131 -23.42 16.01 -23.22
CA TYR A 131 -23.24 14.65 -23.75
C TYR A 131 -23.40 13.55 -22.69
N SER A 132 -23.03 13.83 -21.44
CA SER A 132 -23.09 12.86 -20.33
C SER A 132 -24.50 12.44 -19.94
N LEU A 133 -25.55 13.22 -20.30
CA LEU A 133 -26.94 12.78 -20.18
C LEU A 133 -27.17 11.43 -20.89
N ILE A 134 -26.48 11.24 -22.02
CA ILE A 134 -26.54 10.02 -22.84
C ILE A 134 -25.38 9.09 -22.49
N SER A 135 -24.14 9.58 -22.48
CA SER A 135 -22.96 8.71 -22.35
C SER A 135 -22.83 8.05 -20.97
N ASN A 136 -23.43 8.63 -19.93
CA ASN A 136 -23.43 8.10 -18.57
C ASN A 136 -24.77 7.42 -18.17
N SER A 137 -25.65 7.13 -19.13
CA SER A 137 -26.91 6.41 -18.90
C SER A 137 -26.99 5.12 -19.73
N GLU A 138 -28.05 4.35 -19.52
CA GLU A 138 -28.39 3.17 -20.35
C GLU A 138 -28.55 3.50 -21.85
N LEU A 139 -28.68 4.80 -22.18
CA LEU A 139 -28.79 5.32 -23.54
C LEU A 139 -27.44 5.42 -24.28
N LYS A 140 -26.32 5.10 -23.61
CA LYS A 140 -24.99 5.18 -24.22
C LYS A 140 -24.88 4.36 -25.52
N LEU A 141 -23.94 4.74 -26.38
CA LEU A 141 -23.61 3.95 -27.57
C LEU A 141 -22.98 2.61 -27.16
N ASN A 142 -23.43 1.51 -27.77
CA ASN A 142 -22.89 0.18 -27.49
C ASN A 142 -21.45 0.02 -27.99
N ASN A 143 -21.10 0.69 -29.08
CA ASN A 143 -19.77 0.61 -29.69
C ASN A 143 -18.85 1.71 -29.12
N ILE A 144 -17.79 1.28 -28.45
CA ILE A 144 -16.82 2.18 -27.81
C ILE A 144 -16.07 3.07 -28.81
N ASN A 145 -15.87 2.62 -30.06
CA ASN A 145 -15.20 3.42 -31.07
C ASN A 145 -16.07 4.60 -31.52
N LEU A 146 -17.39 4.42 -31.59
CA LEU A 146 -18.33 5.50 -31.92
C LEU A 146 -18.39 6.54 -30.81
N HIS A 147 -18.37 6.11 -29.54
CA HIS A 147 -18.25 7.02 -28.40
C HIS A 147 -16.96 7.85 -28.47
N LYS A 148 -15.81 7.21 -28.76
CA LYS A 148 -14.52 7.91 -28.92
C LYS A 148 -14.54 8.95 -30.02
N GLN A 149 -15.21 8.67 -31.15
CA GLN A 149 -15.33 9.63 -32.25
C GLN A 149 -16.07 10.90 -31.81
N ILE A 150 -17.21 10.77 -31.13
CA ILE A 150 -17.96 11.93 -30.61
C ILE A 150 -17.16 12.66 -29.53
N TYR A 151 -16.55 11.92 -28.62
CA TYR A 151 -15.74 12.51 -27.55
C TYR A 151 -14.59 13.34 -28.11
N ASN A 152 -13.87 12.82 -29.12
CA ASN A 152 -12.77 13.52 -29.78
C ASN A 152 -13.19 14.85 -30.40
N VAL A 153 -14.41 14.93 -30.95
CA VAL A 153 -14.96 16.19 -31.50
C VAL A 153 -15.05 17.25 -30.40
N PHE A 154 -15.55 16.90 -29.22
CA PHE A 154 -15.66 17.85 -28.11
C PHE A 154 -14.33 18.26 -27.49
N ILE A 155 -13.29 17.43 -27.58
CA ILE A 155 -11.96 17.73 -27.01
C ILE A 155 -10.95 18.22 -28.05
N THR A 156 -11.37 18.48 -29.30
CA THR A 156 -10.46 18.86 -30.40
C THR A 156 -9.65 20.10 -30.05
N ASP A 157 -10.29 21.14 -29.49
CA ASP A 157 -9.59 22.37 -29.04
C ASP A 157 -8.50 22.09 -28.00
N LEU A 158 -8.68 21.09 -27.12
CA LEU A 158 -7.66 20.71 -26.13
C LEU A 158 -6.48 19.99 -26.76
N ILE A 159 -6.73 19.19 -27.79
CA ILE A 159 -5.72 18.44 -28.54
C ILE A 159 -4.86 19.42 -29.33
N ASP A 160 -5.51 20.26 -30.16
CA ASP A 160 -4.83 21.15 -31.10
C ASP A 160 -3.99 22.21 -30.39
N ASN A 161 -4.41 22.63 -29.19
CA ASN A 161 -3.69 23.60 -28.36
C ASN A 161 -2.74 22.96 -27.32
N ASN A 162 -2.44 21.67 -27.43
CA ASN A 162 -1.54 20.93 -26.51
C ASN A 162 -1.95 20.98 -25.02
N VAL A 163 -3.21 21.31 -24.70
CA VAL A 163 -3.70 21.39 -23.33
C VAL A 163 -3.72 20.01 -22.69
N VAL A 164 -4.07 18.97 -23.46
CA VAL A 164 -4.03 17.57 -23.01
C VAL A 164 -2.62 17.19 -22.53
N TYR A 165 -1.59 17.59 -23.27
CA TYR A 165 -0.20 17.34 -22.90
C TYR A 165 0.20 18.10 -21.61
N LYS A 166 -0.27 19.33 -21.45
CA LYS A 166 -0.07 20.09 -20.20
C LYS A 166 -0.73 19.39 -19.01
N ILE A 167 -1.96 18.89 -19.16
CA ILE A 167 -2.67 18.12 -18.12
C ILE A 167 -1.86 16.86 -17.77
N LEU A 168 -1.40 16.10 -18.76
CA LEU A 168 -0.55 14.92 -18.53
C LEU A 168 0.73 15.28 -17.76
N ASN A 169 1.38 16.39 -18.11
CA ASN A 169 2.58 16.85 -17.40
C ASN A 169 2.29 17.26 -15.95
N VAL A 170 1.12 17.86 -15.65
CA VAL A 170 0.72 18.16 -14.27
C VAL A 170 0.60 16.86 -13.48
N ILE A 171 -0.11 15.87 -14.03
CA ILE A 171 -0.29 14.56 -13.41
C ILE A 171 1.07 13.90 -13.20
N LYS A 172 1.91 13.85 -14.24
CA LYS A 172 3.27 13.30 -14.16
C LYS A 172 4.05 13.96 -13.02
N THR A 173 4.15 15.28 -13.04
CA THR A 173 4.91 16.04 -12.04
C THR A 173 4.38 15.77 -10.64
N LYS A 174 3.05 15.70 -10.46
CA LYS A 174 2.44 15.44 -9.15
C LYS A 174 2.57 13.99 -8.70
N THR A 175 2.48 13.03 -9.60
CA THR A 175 2.73 11.61 -9.31
C THR A 175 4.19 11.37 -8.91
N PHE A 176 5.15 12.03 -9.55
CA PHE A 176 6.58 11.88 -9.21
C PHE A 176 7.04 12.73 -8.03
N ARG A 177 6.47 13.94 -7.85
CA ARG A 177 6.80 14.85 -6.74
C ARG A 177 5.79 14.79 -5.59
N CYS A 178 4.91 13.80 -5.57
CA CYS A 178 4.03 13.61 -4.44
C CYS A 178 4.91 13.44 -3.21
N LYS A 179 4.67 14.22 -2.15
CA LYS A 179 5.47 14.18 -0.91
C LYS A 179 5.56 12.79 -0.29
N LEU A 180 4.67 11.89 -0.71
CA LEU A 180 4.54 10.52 -0.23
C LEU A 180 5.31 9.50 -1.07
N THR A 181 5.58 9.74 -2.35
CA THR A 181 6.14 8.72 -3.26
C THR A 181 7.55 9.09 -3.69
N ASP A 182 8.56 8.36 -3.21
CA ASP A 182 9.92 8.42 -3.73
C ASP A 182 10.18 7.27 -4.71
N LYS A 183 11.39 7.23 -5.29
CA LYS A 183 11.80 6.17 -6.22
C LYS A 183 11.67 4.78 -5.56
N PHE A 184 12.02 4.67 -4.28
CA PHE A 184 11.99 3.41 -3.53
C PHE A 184 10.58 2.90 -3.25
N MET A 185 9.62 3.80 -2.99
CA MET A 185 8.21 3.44 -2.84
C MET A 185 7.63 2.92 -4.15
N TRP A 186 7.98 3.53 -5.27
CA TRP A 186 7.56 3.01 -6.58
C TRP A 186 8.21 1.66 -6.88
N ASP A 187 9.46 1.42 -6.50
CA ASP A 187 10.11 0.11 -6.64
C ASP A 187 9.44 -0.96 -5.74
N TYR A 188 9.03 -0.59 -4.52
CA TYR A 188 8.28 -1.47 -3.62
C TYR A 188 6.88 -1.80 -4.15
N ILE A 189 6.16 -0.80 -4.66
CA ILE A 189 4.84 -0.96 -5.28
C ILE A 189 4.95 -1.83 -6.54
N LYS A 190 6.00 -1.63 -7.35
CA LYS A 190 6.31 -2.49 -8.49
C LYS A 190 6.52 -3.93 -8.04
N MET A 191 7.27 -4.15 -6.96
CA MET A 191 7.53 -5.50 -6.45
C MET A 191 6.27 -6.21 -5.92
N ILE A 192 5.34 -5.49 -5.30
CA ILE A 192 4.15 -6.09 -4.65
C ILE A 192 2.93 -6.14 -5.54
N LYS A 193 2.72 -5.12 -6.37
CA LYS A 193 1.53 -4.97 -7.22
C LYS A 193 1.82 -5.14 -8.71
N CYS A 194 3.09 -5.34 -9.10
CA CYS A 194 3.52 -5.38 -10.50
C CYS A 194 3.04 -4.17 -11.30
N LYS A 195 2.96 -2.99 -10.66
CA LYS A 195 2.53 -1.74 -11.29
C LYS A 195 3.64 -0.70 -11.20
N ASP A 196 3.96 -0.10 -12.33
CA ASP A 196 4.91 0.98 -12.40
C ASP A 196 4.26 2.36 -12.22
N SER A 197 5.09 3.36 -11.92
CA SER A 197 4.66 4.75 -11.79
C SER A 197 4.01 5.29 -13.07
N ASP A 198 4.48 4.84 -14.23
CA ASP A 198 3.94 5.23 -15.55
C ASP A 198 2.54 4.64 -15.79
N ASP A 199 2.32 3.38 -15.43
CA ASP A 199 0.98 2.76 -15.49
C ASP A 199 -0.01 3.54 -14.64
N ARG A 200 0.41 3.92 -13.42
CA ARG A 200 -0.45 4.67 -12.50
C ARG A 200 -0.72 6.08 -13.00
N MET A 201 0.27 6.73 -13.61
CA MET A 201 0.10 8.03 -14.25
C MET A 201 -0.95 7.95 -15.37
N ILE A 202 -0.91 6.93 -16.23
CA ILE A 202 -1.89 6.73 -17.30
C ILE A 202 -3.29 6.43 -16.74
N GLU A 203 -3.41 5.63 -15.68
CA GLU A 203 -4.68 5.38 -15.00
C GLU A 203 -5.31 6.67 -14.49
N ILE A 204 -4.53 7.52 -13.80
CA ILE A 204 -5.01 8.81 -13.27
C ILE A 204 -5.38 9.74 -14.43
N PHE A 205 -4.57 9.79 -15.48
CA PHE A 205 -4.88 10.59 -16.68
C PHE A 205 -6.19 10.17 -17.33
N ASN A 206 -6.40 8.87 -17.57
CA ASN A 206 -7.65 8.36 -18.12
C ASN A 206 -8.84 8.64 -17.20
N PHE A 207 -8.65 8.54 -15.89
CA PHE A 207 -9.70 8.88 -14.94
C PHE A 207 -10.07 10.36 -15.00
N ILE A 208 -9.07 11.25 -15.10
CA ILE A 208 -9.28 12.68 -15.20
C ILE A 208 -10.01 13.03 -16.50
N MET A 209 -9.51 12.56 -17.65
CA MET A 209 -10.10 12.86 -18.95
C MET A 209 -11.54 12.34 -19.06
N ASN A 210 -11.80 11.09 -18.65
CA ASN A 210 -13.11 10.48 -18.88
C ASN A 210 -14.18 10.88 -17.84
N ASN A 211 -13.80 11.23 -16.61
CA ASN A 211 -14.77 11.50 -15.55
C ASN A 211 -14.64 12.92 -14.97
N ILE A 212 -13.44 13.32 -14.60
CA ILE A 212 -13.22 14.53 -13.78
C ILE A 212 -13.33 15.79 -14.64
N LEU A 213 -12.88 15.72 -15.89
CA LEU A 213 -13.03 16.80 -16.87
C LEU A 213 -14.50 17.21 -17.00
N ILE A 214 -15.42 16.25 -17.03
CA ILE A 214 -16.87 16.49 -17.14
C ILE A 214 -17.43 17.22 -15.90
N LEU A 215 -16.78 17.07 -14.74
CA LEU A 215 -17.23 17.59 -13.45
C LEU A 215 -16.61 18.95 -13.08
N CYS A 216 -15.98 19.65 -14.02
CA CYS A 216 -15.44 20.99 -13.76
C CYS A 216 -16.58 22.01 -13.75
N GLU A 217 -16.72 22.78 -12.68
CA GLU A 217 -17.69 23.88 -12.60
C GLU A 217 -17.16 25.12 -13.34
N GLU A 218 -18.08 25.98 -13.83
CA GLU A 218 -17.77 27.07 -14.75
C GLU A 218 -17.03 28.24 -14.08
N ASP A 219 -17.18 28.35 -12.76
CA ASP A 219 -16.68 29.42 -11.90
C ASP A 219 -15.49 29.00 -11.03
N LYS A 220 -14.96 27.78 -11.22
CA LYS A 220 -13.85 27.22 -10.43
C LYS A 220 -12.62 26.97 -11.30
N ASN A 221 -11.45 27.01 -10.65
CA ASN A 221 -10.19 26.71 -11.32
C ASN A 221 -10.05 25.20 -11.59
N PRO A 222 -10.11 24.75 -12.87
CA PRO A 222 -10.05 23.32 -13.19
C PRO A 222 -8.68 22.70 -12.89
N ILE A 223 -7.60 23.48 -12.97
CA ILE A 223 -6.23 22.98 -12.74
C ILE A 223 -6.04 22.61 -11.27
N THR A 224 -6.50 23.47 -10.35
CA THR A 224 -6.44 23.20 -8.91
C THR A 224 -7.29 21.99 -8.57
N TYR A 225 -8.45 21.83 -9.22
CA TYR A 225 -9.28 20.66 -9.07
C TYR A 225 -8.58 19.38 -9.54
N PHE A 226 -7.95 19.39 -10.72
CA PHE A 226 -7.18 18.25 -11.22
C PHE A 226 -6.05 17.87 -10.26
N VAL A 227 -5.28 18.84 -9.77
CA VAL A 227 -4.21 18.58 -8.79
C VAL A 227 -4.76 17.91 -7.53
N THR A 228 -5.87 18.41 -7.00
CA THR A 228 -6.51 17.84 -5.80
C THR A 228 -6.97 16.40 -6.03
N VAL A 229 -7.49 16.12 -7.22
CA VAL A 229 -7.89 14.76 -7.61
C VAL A 229 -6.67 13.84 -7.75
N VAL A 230 -5.57 14.29 -8.36
CA VAL A 230 -4.32 13.51 -8.43
C VAL A 230 -3.84 13.14 -7.04
N ASP A 231 -3.74 14.12 -6.12
CA ASP A 231 -3.30 13.88 -4.74
C ASP A 231 -4.23 12.89 -4.03
N SER A 232 -5.55 12.98 -4.23
CA SER A 232 -6.53 12.04 -3.67
C SER A 232 -6.40 10.63 -4.24
N CYS A 233 -6.18 10.50 -5.56
CA CYS A 233 -5.99 9.22 -6.24
C CYS A 233 -4.71 8.51 -5.77
N LEU A 234 -3.65 9.26 -5.47
CA LEU A 234 -2.41 8.73 -4.91
C LEU A 234 -2.61 8.31 -3.45
N ASN A 235 -3.25 9.15 -2.63
CA ASN A 235 -3.55 8.82 -1.23
C ASN A 235 -4.38 7.54 -1.10
N TRP A 236 -5.43 7.39 -1.91
CA TRP A 236 -6.27 6.19 -1.88
C TRP A 236 -5.54 4.94 -2.35
N PHE A 237 -4.67 5.08 -3.36
CA PHE A 237 -3.83 3.99 -3.83
C PHE A 237 -2.85 3.54 -2.75
N LEU A 238 -2.13 4.46 -2.13
CA LEU A 238 -1.19 4.16 -1.05
C LEU A 238 -1.90 3.52 0.14
N ARG A 239 -3.05 4.06 0.57
CA ARG A 239 -3.90 3.41 1.59
C ARG A 239 -4.25 1.98 1.25
N THR A 240 -4.51 1.68 -0.02
CA THR A 240 -4.84 0.31 -0.48
C THR A 240 -3.62 -0.60 -0.49
N VAL A 241 -2.45 -0.09 -0.87
CA VAL A 241 -1.18 -0.84 -0.81
C VAL A 241 -0.83 -1.20 0.63
N TYR A 242 -1.09 -0.30 1.58
CA TYR A 242 -0.74 -0.45 3.00
C TYR A 242 -1.91 -0.91 3.89
N LYS A 243 -3.06 -1.27 3.31
CA LYS A 243 -4.28 -1.62 4.08
C LYS A 243 -4.12 -2.90 4.90
N ASP A 244 -3.38 -3.86 4.35
CA ASP A 244 -3.17 -5.20 4.94
C ASP A 244 -1.76 -5.36 5.53
N THR A 245 -0.92 -4.33 5.39
CA THR A 245 0.30 -4.23 6.19
C THR A 245 -0.10 -3.72 7.56
N ILE A 246 0.06 -4.55 8.59
CA ILE A 246 -0.25 -4.19 9.97
C ILE A 246 0.55 -2.93 10.37
N ILE A 247 -0.10 -1.77 10.31
CA ILE A 247 0.30 -0.57 11.04
C ILE A 247 -0.69 -0.48 12.21
N TYR A 248 -0.51 -1.32 13.22
CA TYR A 248 -1.24 -1.16 14.48
C TYR A 248 -0.73 0.09 15.17
N ASN A 249 -1.53 1.16 15.13
CA ASN A 249 -1.62 2.04 16.28
C ASN A 249 -3.04 2.64 16.35
N ASP A 250 -3.90 2.02 17.15
CA ASP A 250 -5.24 2.51 17.53
C ASP A 250 -5.19 3.77 18.44
N MET A 251 -4.06 4.48 18.45
CA MET A 251 -3.89 5.80 19.08
C MET A 251 -3.86 6.94 18.05
N MET A 252 -3.97 6.65 16.75
CA MET A 252 -3.86 7.67 15.70
C MET A 252 -5.23 8.13 15.26
N SER A 253 -5.69 9.26 15.81
CA SER A 253 -6.66 10.12 15.13
C SER A 253 -6.18 10.33 13.69
N THR A 254 -7.08 10.14 12.74
CA THR A 254 -6.82 10.22 11.29
C THR A 254 -6.38 11.61 10.80
N GLU A 255 -6.29 12.59 11.71
CA GLU A 255 -5.71 13.93 11.48
C GLU A 255 -4.19 13.99 11.76
N ASP A 256 -3.62 13.03 12.49
CA ASP A 256 -2.19 13.06 12.91
C ASP A 256 -1.20 12.42 11.94
N ILE A 257 -1.65 12.05 10.73
CA ILE A 257 -0.76 11.69 9.62
C ILE A 257 0.02 12.92 9.10
N GLN A 258 -0.32 14.13 9.58
CA GLN A 258 0.15 15.42 9.05
C GLN A 258 1.48 15.96 9.59
N THR A 259 2.19 15.23 10.44
CA THR A 259 3.58 15.59 10.79
C THR A 259 4.54 14.51 10.33
N ILE A 260 5.77 14.88 9.97
CA ILE A 260 6.89 13.95 9.81
C ILE A 260 7.06 13.28 11.18
N ASN A 261 6.28 12.23 11.41
CA ASN A 261 6.20 11.61 12.70
C ASN A 261 7.50 10.83 12.83
N THR A 262 8.33 11.19 13.80
CA THR A 262 9.59 10.51 14.12
C THR A 262 9.42 8.99 14.21
N ASN A 263 8.19 8.53 14.44
CA ASN A 263 7.80 7.12 14.51
C ASN A 263 7.79 6.41 13.14
N ASN A 264 7.45 7.09 12.03
CA ASN A 264 7.51 6.48 10.68
C ASN A 264 8.96 6.29 10.22
N LEU A 265 9.82 7.29 10.50
CA LEU A 265 11.26 7.19 10.20
C LEU A 265 11.93 6.16 11.10
N LYS A 266 11.56 6.07 12.38
CA LYS A 266 12.00 4.99 13.28
C LYS A 266 11.56 3.62 12.79
N ALA A 267 10.29 3.45 12.42
CA ALA A 267 9.78 2.20 11.87
C ALA A 267 10.54 1.78 10.60
N TYR A 268 10.84 2.74 9.72
CA TYR A 268 11.69 2.52 8.56
C TYR A 268 13.11 2.08 8.97
N CYS A 269 13.78 2.81 9.86
CA CYS A 269 15.12 2.47 10.33
C CYS A 269 15.16 1.09 10.98
N TYR A 270 14.12 0.70 11.72
CA TYR A 270 14.01 -0.64 12.31
C TYR A 270 13.91 -1.72 11.23
N ASN A 271 13.05 -1.54 10.23
CA ASN A 271 12.91 -2.49 9.13
C ASN A 271 14.19 -2.59 8.27
N ASP A 272 14.84 -1.46 7.99
CA ASP A 272 16.13 -1.41 7.30
C ASP A 272 17.21 -2.16 8.11
N THR A 273 17.28 -1.92 9.42
CA THR A 273 18.21 -2.63 10.30
C THR A 273 17.97 -4.15 10.25
N LEU A 274 16.72 -4.60 10.33
CA LEU A 274 16.39 -6.03 10.24
C LEU A 274 16.76 -6.62 8.87
N ALA A 275 16.53 -5.88 7.78
CA ALA A 275 16.90 -6.31 6.44
C ALA A 275 18.43 -6.44 6.28
N ARG A 276 19.20 -5.48 6.80
CA ARG A 276 20.67 -5.54 6.78
C ARG A 276 21.21 -6.72 7.57
N VAL A 277 20.71 -6.94 8.79
CA VAL A 277 21.10 -8.08 9.63
C VAL A 277 20.80 -9.40 8.92
N LYS A 278 19.62 -9.52 8.29
CA LYS A 278 19.29 -10.70 7.47
C LYS A 278 20.30 -10.91 6.34
N SER A 279 20.64 -9.87 5.59
CA SER A 279 21.59 -9.98 4.47
C SER A 279 22.97 -10.42 4.94
N ILE A 280 23.47 -9.85 6.04
CA ILE A 280 24.73 -10.24 6.67
C ILE A 280 24.66 -11.69 7.16
N ALA A 281 23.57 -12.07 7.82
CA ALA A 281 23.34 -13.44 8.28
C ALA A 281 23.41 -14.44 7.12
N LEU A 282 22.74 -14.14 5.99
CA LEU A 282 22.80 -14.97 4.78
C LEU A 282 24.22 -15.10 4.25
N GLU A 283 24.94 -13.97 4.11
CA GLU A 283 26.33 -13.98 3.62
C GLU A 283 27.24 -14.85 4.50
N LYS A 284 27.08 -14.74 5.82
CA LYS A 284 27.87 -15.50 6.79
C LYS A 284 27.54 -16.99 6.76
N ILE A 285 26.27 -17.35 6.63
CA ILE A 285 25.85 -18.74 6.49
C ILE A 285 26.37 -19.33 5.17
N TYR A 286 26.30 -18.58 4.06
CA TYR A 286 26.82 -19.05 2.77
C TYR A 286 28.32 -19.29 2.80
N LYS A 287 29.09 -18.40 3.45
CA LYS A 287 30.54 -18.60 3.65
C LYS A 287 30.87 -19.86 4.46
N GLU A 288 30.02 -20.26 5.41
CA GLU A 288 30.21 -21.49 6.20
C GLU A 288 29.87 -22.73 5.39
N LEU A 289 28.74 -22.73 4.68
CA LEU A 289 28.35 -23.83 3.79
C LEU A 289 29.39 -24.11 2.69
N GLN A 290 30.15 -23.08 2.29
CA GLN A 290 31.25 -23.22 1.33
C GLN A 290 32.55 -23.79 1.94
N LYS A 291 32.77 -23.66 3.27
CA LYS A 291 33.99 -24.14 3.94
C LYS A 291 33.97 -25.64 4.27
N ASP A 292 32.80 -26.24 4.43
CA ASP A 292 32.63 -27.61 4.91
C ASP A 292 32.84 -28.71 3.84
N LYS A 293 33.35 -28.38 2.64
CA LYS A 293 33.73 -29.38 1.63
C LYS A 293 35.18 -29.20 1.13
N PRO A 294 35.99 -30.29 1.05
CA PRO A 294 37.31 -30.23 0.46
C PRO A 294 37.19 -29.92 -1.03
N ILE A 295 38.00 -28.96 -1.50
CA ILE A 295 38.13 -28.60 -2.91
C ILE A 295 38.70 -29.81 -3.66
N LEU A 296 37.84 -30.61 -4.29
CA LEU A 296 38.26 -31.49 -5.36
C LEU A 296 38.46 -30.61 -6.58
N LEU A 297 39.72 -30.27 -6.84
CA LEU A 297 40.18 -29.68 -8.09
C LEU A 297 39.79 -30.63 -9.22
N ASN A 298 38.63 -30.39 -9.85
CA ASN A 298 38.28 -30.68 -11.25
C ASN A 298 36.76 -30.59 -11.37
N GLU A 299 36.24 -29.40 -11.67
CA GLU A 299 35.06 -29.12 -12.51
C GLU A 299 34.61 -27.67 -12.26
N GLU A 300 34.79 -26.84 -13.28
CA GLU A 300 34.54 -25.39 -13.22
C GLU A 300 33.06 -25.08 -12.95
N ASN A 301 32.79 -24.33 -11.87
CA ASN A 301 31.57 -23.57 -11.58
C ASN A 301 30.25 -24.30 -11.22
N VAL A 302 30.21 -25.64 -11.14
CA VAL A 302 28.96 -26.36 -10.80
C VAL A 302 28.75 -26.50 -9.28
N PHE A 303 29.83 -26.75 -8.51
CA PHE A 303 29.72 -27.06 -7.07
C PHE A 303 29.44 -25.86 -6.15
N GLU A 304 29.78 -24.62 -6.54
CA GLU A 304 29.61 -23.44 -5.67
C GLU A 304 28.14 -23.06 -5.46
N LYS A 305 27.25 -23.42 -6.40
CA LYS A 305 25.83 -23.02 -6.38
C LYS A 305 24.91 -24.05 -5.74
N GLU A 306 25.29 -25.32 -5.75
CA GLU A 306 24.45 -26.43 -5.29
C GLU A 306 24.09 -26.37 -3.78
N PRO A 307 25.04 -26.19 -2.84
CA PRO A 307 24.72 -26.16 -1.40
C PRO A 307 23.96 -24.90 -0.99
N ILE A 308 24.22 -23.76 -1.63
CA ILE A 308 23.49 -22.51 -1.40
C ILE A 308 22.04 -22.66 -1.89
N LEU A 309 21.86 -23.21 -3.09
CA LEU A 309 20.53 -23.46 -3.67
C LEU A 309 19.74 -24.49 -2.84
N GLU A 310 20.39 -25.54 -2.36
CA GLU A 310 19.76 -26.55 -1.49
C GLU A 310 19.29 -25.91 -0.18
N PHE A 311 20.14 -25.08 0.45
CA PHE A 311 19.80 -24.37 1.68
C PHE A 311 18.66 -23.35 1.47
N GLN A 312 18.67 -22.59 0.37
CA GLN A 312 17.57 -21.68 0.00
C GLN A 312 16.25 -22.45 -0.17
N THR A 313 16.28 -23.57 -0.90
CA THR A 313 15.12 -24.43 -1.12
C THR A 313 14.59 -25.03 0.19
N LYS A 314 15.46 -25.35 1.15
CA LYS A 314 15.08 -25.82 2.49
C LYS A 314 14.40 -24.72 3.31
N ILE A 315 14.97 -23.51 3.33
CA ILE A 315 14.40 -22.37 4.07
C ILE A 315 13.04 -21.95 3.53
N GLU A 316 12.87 -21.94 2.21
CA GLU A 316 11.59 -21.56 1.58
C GLU A 316 10.43 -22.49 1.95
N LYS A 317 10.71 -23.73 2.34
CA LYS A 317 9.71 -24.70 2.81
C LYS A 317 9.26 -24.47 4.26
N ILE A 318 9.94 -23.61 5.01
CA ILE A 318 9.59 -23.33 6.41
C ILE A 318 8.33 -22.47 6.47
N GLN A 319 7.26 -23.04 7.04
CA GLN A 319 5.95 -22.38 7.12
C GLN A 319 5.66 -21.72 8.47
N TYR A 320 6.39 -22.10 9.52
CA TYR A 320 6.07 -21.70 10.90
C TYR A 320 7.32 -21.23 11.64
N ILE A 321 7.17 -20.19 12.46
CA ILE A 321 8.25 -19.67 13.30
C ILE A 321 8.42 -20.58 14.52
N SER A 322 9.66 -20.92 14.84
CA SER A 322 9.99 -21.73 16.03
C SER A 322 9.74 -20.94 17.32
N PRO A 323 9.17 -21.55 18.37
CA PRO A 323 9.09 -20.91 19.69
C PRO A 323 10.46 -20.48 20.22
N ALA A 324 11.54 -21.16 19.85
CA ALA A 324 12.89 -20.74 20.22
C ALA A 324 13.25 -19.38 19.61
N VAL A 325 12.78 -19.08 18.40
CA VAL A 325 13.01 -17.78 17.77
C VAL A 325 12.24 -16.67 18.51
N GLU A 326 10.96 -16.89 18.79
CA GLU A 326 10.10 -15.90 19.46
C GLU A 326 10.56 -15.57 20.89
N PHE A 327 11.03 -16.57 21.64
CA PHE A 327 11.35 -16.44 23.06
C PHE A 327 12.84 -16.19 23.33
N LEU A 328 13.74 -16.58 22.42
CA LEU A 328 15.18 -16.47 22.61
C LEU A 328 15.85 -15.54 21.58
N ALA A 329 15.72 -15.83 20.27
CA ALA A 329 16.47 -15.07 19.27
C ALA A 329 15.98 -13.62 19.15
N PHE A 330 14.66 -13.41 19.02
CA PHE A 330 14.08 -12.08 18.85
C PHE A 330 14.30 -11.17 20.06
N PRO A 331 14.14 -11.61 21.33
CA PRO A 331 14.44 -10.75 22.47
C PRO A 331 15.91 -10.32 22.54
N ILE A 332 16.85 -11.23 22.25
CA ILE A 332 18.28 -10.93 22.23
C ILE A 332 18.62 -9.93 21.12
N LEU A 333 18.15 -10.19 19.90
CA LEU A 333 18.35 -9.28 18.76
C LEU A 333 17.68 -7.92 18.99
N SER A 334 16.50 -7.89 19.60
CA SER A 334 15.80 -6.66 19.96
C SER A 334 16.62 -5.80 20.93
N GLN A 335 17.22 -6.42 21.94
CA GLN A 335 18.10 -5.73 22.88
C GLN A 335 19.37 -5.20 22.20
N ILE A 336 20.01 -6.00 21.35
CA ILE A 336 21.29 -5.64 20.74
C ILE A 336 21.12 -4.54 19.67
N LEU A 337 20.09 -4.67 18.82
CA LEU A 337 19.84 -3.76 17.71
C LEU A 337 19.07 -2.50 18.12
N GLY A 338 18.48 -2.48 19.32
CA GLY A 338 17.57 -1.40 19.73
C GLY A 338 16.27 -1.36 18.93
N VAL A 339 15.93 -2.45 18.22
CA VAL A 339 14.69 -2.59 17.46
C VAL A 339 13.60 -3.14 18.39
N PRO A 340 12.42 -2.49 18.51
CA PRO A 340 11.35 -3.01 19.36
C PRO A 340 10.87 -4.40 18.94
N TYR A 341 10.66 -5.30 19.90
CA TYR A 341 10.27 -6.71 19.67
C TYR A 341 9.11 -6.90 18.68
N GLN A 342 8.12 -6.01 18.72
CA GLN A 342 6.94 -6.04 17.85
C GLN A 342 7.29 -6.06 16.35
N TYR A 343 8.40 -5.45 15.93
CA TYR A 343 8.86 -5.48 14.53
C TYR A 343 9.44 -6.85 14.12
N PHE A 344 9.85 -7.68 15.06
CA PHE A 344 10.25 -9.05 14.75
C PHE A 344 9.06 -9.96 14.44
N ASN A 345 7.87 -9.64 14.95
CA ASN A 345 6.63 -10.39 14.68
C ASN A 345 6.15 -10.25 13.23
N THR A 346 6.66 -9.26 12.48
CA THR A 346 6.33 -9.09 11.06
C THR A 346 7.28 -9.86 10.13
N ILE A 347 8.32 -10.50 10.67
CA ILE A 347 9.29 -11.27 9.90
C ILE A 347 8.65 -12.59 9.46
N ASN A 348 8.74 -12.90 8.16
CA ASN A 348 8.22 -14.17 7.65
C ASN A 348 9.05 -15.37 8.17
N PRO A 349 8.48 -16.59 8.19
CA PRO A 349 9.16 -17.76 8.74
C PRO A 349 10.53 -18.08 8.11
N PRO A 350 10.72 -17.98 6.78
CA PRO A 350 12.02 -18.15 6.14
C PRO A 350 13.11 -17.21 6.68
N ASN A 351 12.80 -15.92 6.79
CA ASN A 351 13.75 -14.93 7.29
C ASN A 351 14.00 -15.11 8.80
N ALA A 352 12.99 -15.51 9.55
CA ALA A 352 13.12 -15.82 10.97
C ALA A 352 14.09 -17.00 11.22
N ALA A 353 14.06 -18.03 10.36
CA ALA A 353 14.99 -19.15 10.41
C ALA A 353 16.45 -18.73 10.15
N VAL A 354 16.68 -17.83 9.19
CA VAL A 354 18.01 -17.25 8.92
C VAL A 354 18.55 -16.51 10.15
N LEU A 355 17.73 -15.64 10.75
CA LEU A 355 18.11 -14.91 11.96
C LEU A 355 18.35 -15.86 13.14
N SER A 356 17.58 -16.95 13.22
CA SER A 356 17.76 -18.01 14.22
C SER A 356 19.14 -18.66 14.14
N LEU A 357 19.55 -19.09 12.94
CA LEU A 357 20.85 -19.70 12.70
C LEU A 357 22.01 -18.75 13.02
N TYR A 358 21.88 -17.49 12.59
CA TYR A 358 22.88 -16.48 12.86
C TYR A 358 23.00 -16.19 14.36
N THR A 359 21.87 -16.08 15.05
CA THR A 359 21.85 -15.85 16.51
C THR A 359 22.44 -17.04 17.26
N HIS A 360 22.14 -18.27 16.84
CA HIS A 360 22.76 -19.48 17.39
C HIS A 360 24.29 -19.41 17.31
N ARG A 361 24.83 -19.02 16.15
CA ARG A 361 26.27 -18.91 15.95
C ARG A 361 26.90 -17.89 16.90
N LEU A 362 26.29 -16.70 17.00
CA LEU A 362 26.76 -15.66 17.91
C LEU A 362 26.73 -16.13 19.37
N LEU A 363 25.64 -16.77 19.79
CA LEU A 363 25.50 -17.31 21.14
C LEU A 363 26.54 -18.40 21.43
N LYS A 364 26.75 -19.33 20.51
CA LYS A 364 27.74 -20.39 20.65
C LYS A 364 29.17 -19.84 20.78
N ASN A 365 29.51 -18.80 20.02
CA ASN A 365 30.84 -18.18 20.10
C ASN A 365 31.11 -17.50 21.45
N VAL A 366 30.08 -16.97 22.11
CA VAL A 366 30.24 -16.22 23.37
C VAL A 366 30.08 -17.11 24.59
N PHE A 367 29.08 -17.98 24.58
CA PHE A 367 28.75 -18.85 25.72
C PHE A 367 29.42 -20.22 25.67
N MET A 368 30.04 -20.58 24.53
CA MET A 368 30.68 -21.87 24.29
C MET A 368 29.69 -23.01 24.55
N ASP A 369 29.95 -23.86 25.55
CA ASP A 369 29.10 -25.01 25.89
C ASP A 369 27.97 -24.67 26.88
N LYS A 370 27.96 -23.46 27.46
CA LYS A 370 26.91 -23.04 28.39
C LYS A 370 25.58 -22.88 27.67
N PHE A 371 24.51 -23.39 28.28
CA PHE A 371 23.14 -23.36 27.74
C PHE A 371 23.00 -24.03 26.36
N SER A 372 23.90 -24.95 26.02
CA SER A 372 23.95 -25.58 24.70
C SER A 372 22.64 -26.25 24.30
N LYS A 373 21.88 -26.81 25.25
CA LYS A 373 20.58 -27.46 24.96
C LYS A 373 19.50 -26.45 24.61
N LEU A 374 19.52 -25.29 25.27
CA LEU A 374 18.63 -24.18 24.94
C LEU A 374 18.98 -23.60 23.57
N PHE A 375 20.26 -23.37 23.30
CA PHE A 375 20.71 -22.74 22.06
C PHE A 375 20.56 -23.66 20.86
N SER A 376 20.71 -24.98 21.00
CA SER A 376 20.49 -25.91 19.90
C SER A 376 19.08 -25.85 19.32
N LEU A 377 18.08 -25.37 20.09
CA LEU A 377 16.72 -25.19 19.57
C LEU A 377 16.62 -24.13 18.47
N LEU A 378 17.59 -23.20 18.39
CA LEU A 378 17.64 -22.21 17.31
C LEU A 378 18.05 -22.81 15.95
N LEU A 379 18.55 -24.06 15.95
CA LEU A 379 18.80 -24.81 14.72
C LEU A 379 17.55 -25.50 14.17
N LEU A 380 16.41 -25.39 14.88
CA LEU A 380 15.22 -26.20 14.64
C LEU A 380 14.02 -25.35 14.21
N TYR A 381 13.23 -25.86 13.26
CA TYR A 381 11.94 -25.27 12.88
C TYR A 381 10.80 -26.31 13.00
N PRO A 382 9.57 -25.88 13.35
CA PRO A 382 8.48 -26.80 13.59
C PRO A 382 7.78 -27.23 12.28
N ILE A 383 7.42 -28.51 12.19
CA ILE A 383 6.71 -29.10 11.03
C ILE A 383 5.24 -28.63 10.99
N LYS A 384 4.65 -28.46 12.18
CA LYS A 384 3.25 -28.08 12.40
C LYS A 384 3.17 -26.76 13.16
N PRO A 385 2.05 -26.03 13.07
CA PRO A 385 1.89 -24.78 13.83
C PRO A 385 2.10 -25.05 15.34
N PRO A 386 2.97 -24.28 16.02
CA PRO A 386 3.16 -24.42 17.46
C PRO A 386 1.86 -24.18 18.23
N PRO A 387 1.66 -24.85 19.38
CA PRO A 387 0.45 -24.67 20.17
C PRO A 387 0.35 -23.24 20.70
N ILE A 388 -0.82 -22.62 20.53
CA ILE A 388 -1.09 -21.24 20.98
C ILE A 388 -1.01 -21.14 22.52
N ALA A 389 -1.51 -22.16 23.21
CA ALA A 389 -1.55 -22.23 24.67
C ALA A 389 -1.01 -23.58 25.17
N THR A 390 -0.45 -23.58 26.37
CA THR A 390 0.10 -24.78 27.01
C THR A 390 -0.32 -24.81 28.48
N THR A 391 -0.55 -26.02 28.99
CA THR A 391 -0.85 -26.29 30.40
C THR A 391 0.39 -26.75 31.16
N TYR A 392 1.56 -26.67 30.53
CA TYR A 392 2.80 -27.16 31.10
C TYR A 392 3.19 -26.34 32.34
N LYS A 393 3.76 -27.03 33.33
CA LYS A 393 4.30 -26.43 34.54
C LYS A 393 5.71 -26.96 34.74
N ILE A 394 6.65 -26.06 35.03
CA ILE A 394 8.02 -26.37 35.46
C ILE A 394 7.95 -27.37 36.61
N LYS A 395 8.68 -28.48 36.48
CA LYS A 395 8.70 -29.55 37.47
C LYS A 395 9.68 -29.22 38.60
N GLN A 396 10.78 -28.54 38.30
CA GLN A 396 11.85 -28.14 39.23
C GLN A 396 11.58 -26.77 39.87
N VAL A 397 10.39 -26.58 40.44
CA VAL A 397 9.96 -25.29 41.03
C VAL A 397 10.91 -24.84 42.15
N LYS A 398 11.46 -25.77 42.93
CA LYS A 398 12.39 -25.45 44.03
C LYS A 398 13.68 -24.81 43.49
N GLU A 399 14.30 -25.43 42.49
CA GLU A 399 15.51 -24.90 41.85
C GLU A 399 15.25 -23.55 41.18
N TYR A 400 14.10 -23.39 40.52
CA TYR A 400 13.66 -22.11 39.98
C TYR A 400 13.57 -21.02 41.07
N LEU A 401 12.92 -21.31 42.20
CA LEU A 401 12.77 -20.35 43.29
C LEU A 401 14.11 -19.99 43.94
N ASP A 402 15.00 -20.97 44.11
CA ASP A 402 16.34 -20.80 44.69
C ASP A 402 17.22 -19.94 43.77
N ARG A 403 17.20 -20.20 42.46
CA ARG A 403 17.88 -19.36 41.46
C ARG A 403 17.38 -17.92 41.48
N GLN A 404 16.06 -17.72 41.46
CA GLN A 404 15.45 -16.39 41.50
C GLN A 404 15.71 -15.65 42.82
N ASN A 405 15.78 -16.37 43.95
CA ASN A 405 16.17 -15.80 45.25
C ASN A 405 17.63 -15.35 45.25
N THR A 406 18.50 -16.08 44.55
CA THR A 406 19.93 -15.80 44.49
C THR A 406 20.24 -14.61 43.59
N THR A 407 19.59 -14.51 42.43
CA THR A 407 19.85 -13.44 41.44
C THR A 407 19.15 -12.12 41.75
N LYS A 408 18.19 -12.11 42.69
CA LYS A 408 17.54 -10.92 43.29
C LYS A 408 17.15 -9.79 42.33
N ASN A 409 16.66 -10.07 41.12
CA ASN A 409 15.88 -9.10 40.32
C ASN A 409 15.45 -9.71 39.00
N PHE A 410 14.15 -9.66 38.70
CA PHE A 410 13.64 -9.67 37.33
C PHE A 410 13.31 -8.21 36.99
N PHE A 411 14.23 -7.47 36.38
CA PHE A 411 14.03 -6.04 36.04
C PHE A 411 13.44 -5.16 37.18
N GLY A 412 13.75 -5.44 38.46
CA GLY A 412 13.20 -4.70 39.60
C GLY A 412 11.80 -5.13 40.07
N PHE A 413 11.14 -6.08 39.39
CA PHE A 413 9.86 -6.62 39.83
C PHE A 413 10.04 -7.61 41.01
N LYS A 414 9.21 -7.45 42.04
CA LYS A 414 9.15 -8.39 43.19
C LYS A 414 8.46 -9.72 42.85
N THR A 415 7.72 -9.78 41.73
CA THR A 415 6.91 -10.93 41.34
C THR A 415 7.70 -11.92 40.48
N LYS A 416 7.84 -13.15 40.99
CA LYS A 416 8.43 -14.29 40.24
C LYS A 416 7.43 -14.97 39.30
N LEU A 417 6.14 -14.61 39.41
CA LEU A 417 5.06 -15.31 38.73
C LEU A 417 5.08 -15.08 37.21
N ALA A 418 5.45 -13.87 36.77
CA ALA A 418 5.47 -13.52 35.36
C ALA A 418 6.52 -14.32 34.59
N LEU A 419 7.77 -14.32 35.06
CA LEU A 419 8.84 -15.11 34.46
C LEU A 419 8.53 -16.62 34.49
N HIS A 420 8.04 -17.12 35.62
CA HIS A 420 7.63 -18.52 35.73
C HIS A 420 6.57 -18.89 34.67
N LYS A 421 5.54 -18.05 34.48
CA LYS A 421 4.52 -18.26 33.45
C LYS A 421 5.11 -18.24 32.04
N SER A 422 5.99 -17.28 31.73
CA SER A 422 6.65 -17.20 30.42
C SER A 422 7.50 -18.44 30.11
N LEU A 423 8.25 -18.94 31.09
CA LEU A 423 9.04 -20.15 30.96
C LEU A 423 8.16 -21.40 30.77
N CYS A 424 7.08 -21.52 31.55
CA CYS A 424 6.09 -22.60 31.38
C CYS A 424 5.49 -22.62 29.97
N ILE A 425 5.16 -21.43 29.42
CA ILE A 425 4.66 -21.31 28.05
C ILE A 425 5.72 -21.74 27.06
N PHE A 426 6.95 -21.21 27.15
CA PHE A 426 8.05 -21.54 26.25
C PHE A 426 8.37 -23.05 26.24
N ILE A 427 8.66 -23.63 27.41
CA ILE A 427 9.01 -25.06 27.54
C ILE A 427 7.82 -25.93 27.10
N GLY A 428 6.60 -25.53 27.44
CA GLY A 428 5.39 -26.21 27.01
C GLY A 428 5.16 -26.20 25.50
N LYS A 429 5.53 -25.11 24.82
CA LYS A 429 5.42 -25.01 23.35
C LYS A 429 6.46 -25.89 22.68
N VAL A 430 7.72 -25.81 23.12
CA VAL A 430 8.82 -26.62 22.58
C VAL A 430 8.56 -28.11 22.79
N SER A 431 8.21 -28.53 24.01
CA SER A 431 8.01 -29.96 24.33
C SER A 431 6.87 -30.64 23.56
N ARG A 432 5.92 -29.88 23.01
CA ARG A 432 4.75 -30.39 22.28
C ARG A 432 4.86 -30.25 20.76
N SER A 433 5.97 -29.70 20.27
CA SER A 433 6.23 -29.50 18.85
C SER A 433 7.17 -30.57 18.29
N SER A 434 6.94 -30.95 17.03
CA SER A 434 7.85 -31.78 16.24
C SER A 434 8.72 -30.87 15.38
N PHE A 435 10.02 -31.13 15.35
CA PHE A 435 11.00 -30.24 14.75
C PHE A 435 11.83 -30.93 13.66
N VAL A 436 12.30 -30.12 12.73
CA VAL A 436 13.29 -30.48 11.72
C VAL A 436 14.48 -29.53 11.85
N ASN A 437 15.68 -30.06 11.66
CA ASN A 437 16.91 -29.27 11.63
C ASN A 437 16.98 -28.43 10.35
N ILE A 438 17.21 -27.12 10.49
CA ILE A 438 17.24 -26.17 9.36
C ILE A 438 18.37 -26.51 8.37
N ILE A 439 19.52 -27.01 8.86
CA ILE A 439 20.72 -27.29 8.06
C ILE A 439 20.63 -28.70 7.44
N THR A 440 20.45 -29.73 8.27
CA THR A 440 20.49 -31.12 7.80
C THR A 440 19.17 -31.56 7.14
N GLY A 441 18.03 -30.96 7.53
CA GLY A 441 16.71 -31.38 7.08
C GLY A 441 16.20 -32.66 7.76
N GLU A 442 16.91 -33.16 8.77
CA GLU A 442 16.53 -34.36 9.52
C GLU A 442 15.51 -34.02 10.61
N GLU A 443 14.55 -34.93 10.83
CA GLU A 443 13.62 -34.84 11.95
C GLU A 443 14.36 -35.06 13.27
N GLU A 444 14.29 -34.09 14.17
CA GLU A 444 14.99 -34.11 15.44
C GLU A 444 14.01 -34.35 16.58
N LYS A 445 14.32 -35.33 17.44
CA LYS A 445 13.59 -35.48 18.70
C LYS A 445 14.00 -34.34 19.62
N THR A 446 13.02 -33.68 20.21
CA THR A 446 13.26 -32.61 21.18
C THR A 446 14.15 -33.12 22.32
N CYS A 447 15.11 -32.27 22.72
CA CYS A 447 15.97 -32.50 23.87
C CYS A 447 15.14 -32.89 25.12
N PRO A 448 15.64 -33.78 26.01
CA PRO A 448 14.95 -34.10 27.25
C PRO A 448 14.47 -32.83 27.97
N VAL A 449 13.16 -32.78 28.25
CA VAL A 449 12.51 -31.57 28.79
C VAL A 449 13.16 -31.09 30.09
N ILE A 450 13.71 -32.01 30.88
CA ILE A 450 14.40 -31.72 32.14
C ILE A 450 15.67 -30.88 31.90
N ASP A 451 16.48 -31.25 30.90
CA ASP A 451 17.72 -30.56 30.59
C ASP A 451 17.42 -29.17 30.00
N LEU A 452 16.40 -29.09 29.14
CA LEU A 452 15.92 -27.82 28.60
C LEU A 452 15.37 -26.90 29.69
N GLU A 453 14.60 -27.45 30.64
CA GLU A 453 14.02 -26.70 31.76
C GLU A 453 15.12 -26.08 32.64
N LYS A 454 16.20 -26.83 32.89
CA LYS A 454 17.36 -26.34 33.64
C LYS A 454 18.10 -25.24 32.88
N ASP A 455 18.47 -25.46 31.63
CA ASP A 455 19.19 -24.47 30.81
C ASP A 455 18.36 -23.19 30.62
N ALA A 456 17.05 -23.30 30.36
CA ALA A 456 16.16 -22.16 30.25
C ALA A 456 16.05 -21.41 31.59
N THR A 457 15.83 -22.12 32.69
CA THR A 457 15.72 -21.50 34.02
C THR A 457 16.99 -20.72 34.36
N ASP A 458 18.16 -21.31 34.15
CA ASP A 458 19.43 -20.67 34.43
C ASP A 458 19.66 -19.46 33.50
N PHE A 459 19.55 -19.65 32.18
CA PHE A 459 19.78 -18.58 31.21
C PHE A 459 18.88 -17.37 31.46
N TYR A 460 17.57 -17.57 31.55
CA TYR A 460 16.64 -16.45 31.73
C TYR A 460 16.79 -15.81 33.12
N SER A 461 17.14 -16.57 34.16
CA SER A 461 17.43 -15.99 35.48
C SER A 461 18.62 -15.02 35.42
N TYR A 462 19.68 -15.38 34.69
CA TYR A 462 20.86 -14.52 34.51
C TYR A 462 20.59 -13.36 33.53
N TYR A 463 19.87 -13.63 32.46
CA TYR A 463 19.50 -12.62 31.46
C TYR A 463 18.67 -11.49 32.09
N PHE A 464 17.62 -11.84 32.84
CA PHE A 464 16.72 -10.85 33.43
C PHE A 464 17.22 -10.17 34.71
N SER A 465 18.29 -10.71 35.31
CA SER A 465 19.00 -10.07 36.41
C SER A 465 20.13 -9.14 35.93
N ASN A 466 20.26 -8.94 34.61
CA ASN A 466 21.35 -8.18 33.97
C ASN A 466 22.75 -8.71 34.33
N THR A 467 22.90 -9.98 34.70
CA THR A 467 24.23 -10.54 34.99
C THR A 467 24.99 -10.91 33.71
N LEU A 468 24.29 -11.06 32.58
CA LEU A 468 24.86 -11.40 31.27
C LEU A 468 25.29 -10.19 30.43
N THR A 469 25.43 -8.99 31.03
CA THR A 469 25.74 -7.76 30.25
C THR A 469 27.04 -7.88 29.47
N LYS A 470 28.08 -8.53 30.03
CA LYS A 470 29.36 -8.70 29.34
C LYS A 470 29.22 -9.58 28.10
N GLU A 471 28.49 -10.68 28.23
CA GLU A 471 28.21 -11.61 27.14
C GLU A 471 27.35 -10.95 26.06
N ILE A 472 26.33 -10.16 26.44
CA ILE A 472 25.49 -9.44 25.47
C ILE A 472 26.30 -8.36 24.72
N GLU A 473 27.18 -7.61 25.39
CA GLU A 473 28.06 -6.65 24.73
C GLU A 473 29.08 -7.35 23.81
N GLU A 474 29.56 -8.54 24.17
CA GLU A 474 30.42 -9.33 23.30
C GLU A 474 29.69 -9.84 22.05
N ILE A 475 28.43 -10.29 22.18
CA ILE A 475 27.59 -10.64 21.03
C ILE A 475 27.40 -9.43 20.12
N LYS A 476 27.10 -8.27 20.72
CA LYS A 476 26.95 -7.00 20.01
C LYS A 476 28.23 -6.64 19.26
N ARG A 477 29.39 -6.77 19.90
CA ARG A 477 30.72 -6.58 19.30
C ARG A 477 30.91 -7.49 18.08
N LEU A 478 30.69 -8.80 18.23
CA LEU A 478 30.82 -9.76 17.13
C LEU A 478 29.88 -9.42 15.96
N MET A 479 28.64 -9.02 16.24
CA MET A 479 27.70 -8.62 15.21
C MET A 479 28.14 -7.33 14.52
N PHE A 480 28.67 -6.33 15.24
CA PHE A 480 29.25 -5.12 14.63
C PHE A 480 30.49 -5.40 13.79
N PHE A 481 31.29 -6.43 14.09
CA PHE A 481 32.38 -6.86 13.21
C PHE A 481 31.89 -7.51 11.91
N ASP A 482 30.64 -7.99 11.89
CA ASP A 482 30.02 -8.54 10.70
C ASP A 482 29.33 -7.46 9.83
N PHE A 483 29.03 -6.28 10.39
CA PHE A 483 28.58 -5.07 9.70
C PHE A 483 29.75 -4.32 9.04
#